data_AF-A0A937AUB6-F1
#
_entry.id   AF-A0A937AUB6-F1
#
_cell.length_a   1.000
_cell.length_b   1.000
_cell.length_c   1.000
_cell.angle_alpha   90.00
_cell.angle_beta   90.00
_cell.angle_gamma   90.00
#
_symmetry.space_group_name_H-M   'P 1'
#
loop_
_entity.id
_entity.type
_entity.pdbx_description
1 polymer ?
#
loop_
_entity_poly.entity_id
_entity_poly.type
_entity_poly.pdbx_seq_one_letter_code
_entity_poly.pdbx_strand_id
1 'polypeptide(L)'
;MLRDARDIAAAIAYGKQLDRVRDEQLRRGLTGQPMTDPELVAGEREAVAIIKRDYFNASARGLFLPMNQASAMSDEADFAKRETQLMEEATLDSHRRLTKIPYVGQTGFDDPDPPPPPAPPASEPAASVAVSNRNGGAA
;
A
#
# COMPACT_ATOMS: atom_id res chain seq x y z
N MET A 1 -18.52 -17.99 16.19
CA MET A 1 -18.70 -16.53 16.31
C MET A 1 -17.39 -15.81 16.65
N LEU A 2 -16.79 -15.98 17.84
CA LEU A 2 -15.52 -15.30 18.19
C LEU A 2 -14.34 -15.76 17.31
N ARG A 3 -14.23 -17.06 17.04
CA ARG A 3 -13.22 -17.63 16.14
C ARG A 3 -13.31 -17.08 14.71
N ASP A 4 -14.53 -16.91 14.21
CA ASP A 4 -14.78 -16.35 12.87
C ASP A 4 -14.42 -14.86 12.83
N ALA A 5 -14.60 -14.13 13.93
CA ALA A 5 -14.20 -12.72 14.04
C ALA A 5 -12.68 -12.52 13.95
N ARG A 6 -11.88 -13.44 14.53
CA ARG A 6 -10.41 -13.42 14.37
C ARG A 6 -10.01 -13.61 12.92
N ASP A 7 -10.58 -14.62 12.27
CA ASP A 7 -10.21 -14.98 10.90
C ASP A 7 -10.59 -13.85 9.93
N ILE A 8 -11.77 -13.23 10.10
CA ILE A 8 -12.18 -12.02 9.35
C ILE A 8 -11.22 -10.86 9.60
N ALA A 9 -10.85 -10.59 10.86
CA ALA A 9 -9.92 -9.52 11.20
C ALA A 9 -8.53 -9.76 10.59
N ALA A 10 -8.06 -11.00 10.61
CA ALA A 10 -6.80 -11.43 10.00
C ALA A 10 -6.84 -11.26 8.48
N ALA A 11 -7.94 -11.61 7.80
CA ALA A 11 -8.09 -11.42 6.36
C ALA A 11 -8.08 -9.93 5.97
N ILE A 12 -8.80 -9.08 6.71
CA ILE A 12 -8.79 -7.62 6.49
C ILE A 12 -7.40 -7.05 6.72
N ALA A 13 -6.73 -7.44 7.80
CA ALA A 13 -5.38 -6.99 8.09
C ALA A 13 -4.39 -7.47 7.02
N TYR A 14 -4.53 -8.69 6.53
CA TYR A 14 -3.68 -9.25 5.49
C TYR A 14 -3.84 -8.48 4.18
N GLY A 15 -5.08 -8.22 3.76
CA GLY A 15 -5.37 -7.38 2.60
C GLY A 15 -4.71 -6.00 2.70
N LYS A 16 -4.78 -5.35 3.87
CA LYS A 16 -4.10 -4.05 4.10
C LYS A 16 -2.58 -4.13 4.00
N GLN A 17 -1.95 -5.22 4.43
CA GLN A 17 -0.50 -5.37 4.26
C GLN A 17 -0.13 -5.57 2.78
N LEU A 18 -0.90 -6.37 2.05
CA LEU A 18 -0.71 -6.55 0.61
C LEU A 18 -0.94 -5.25 -0.17
N ASP A 19 -1.92 -4.43 0.25
CA ASP A 19 -2.14 -3.11 -0.34
C ASP A 19 -0.91 -2.21 -0.18
N ARG A 20 -0.22 -2.24 0.97
CA ARG A 20 1.01 -1.46 1.16
C ARG A 20 2.12 -1.88 0.21
N VAL A 21 2.28 -3.19 -0.04
CA VAL A 21 3.23 -3.70 -1.03
C VAL A 21 2.86 -3.21 -2.43
N ARG A 22 1.56 -3.24 -2.77
CA ARG A 22 1.04 -2.75 -4.05
C ARG A 22 1.24 -1.24 -4.20
N ASP A 23 0.96 -0.45 -3.17
CA ASP A 23 1.10 1.00 -3.17
C ASP A 23 2.57 1.40 -3.34
N GLU A 24 3.48 0.70 -2.67
CA GLU A 24 4.91 0.92 -2.85
C GLU A 24 5.37 0.56 -4.27
N GLN A 25 4.88 -0.56 -4.83
CA GLN A 25 5.16 -0.94 -6.21
C GLN A 25 4.67 0.11 -7.21
N LEU A 26 3.46 0.62 -7.03
CA LEU A 26 2.88 1.66 -7.88
C LEU A 26 3.66 2.97 -7.76
N ARG A 27 3.95 3.42 -6.53
CA ARG A 27 4.74 4.63 -6.26
C ARG A 27 6.10 4.55 -6.95
N ARG A 28 6.78 3.42 -6.80
CA ARG A 28 8.09 3.15 -7.40
C ARG A 28 8.03 3.09 -8.93
N GLY A 29 7.00 2.46 -9.48
CA GLY A 29 6.73 2.45 -10.92
C GLY A 29 6.54 3.85 -11.50
N LEU A 30 5.79 4.72 -10.81
CA LEU A 30 5.61 6.12 -11.21
C LEU A 30 6.93 6.93 -11.19
N THR A 31 7.86 6.58 -10.29
CA THR A 31 9.20 7.18 -10.24
C THR A 31 10.23 6.52 -11.16
N GLY A 32 9.82 5.55 -12.00
CA GLY A 32 10.70 4.86 -12.95
C GLY A 32 11.63 3.81 -12.32
N GLN A 33 11.39 3.41 -11.07
CA GLN A 33 12.19 2.42 -10.34
C GLN A 33 11.31 1.32 -9.74
N PRO A 34 10.59 0.53 -10.56
CA PRO A 34 9.68 -0.51 -10.05
C PRO A 34 10.41 -1.50 -9.14
N MET A 35 9.71 -2.06 -8.16
CA MET A 35 10.23 -3.17 -7.35
C MET A 35 10.51 -4.36 -8.26
N THR A 36 11.60 -5.04 -7.95
CA THR A 36 11.97 -6.32 -8.56
C THR A 36 11.13 -7.46 -7.99
N ASP A 37 11.02 -8.57 -8.72
CA ASP A 37 10.28 -9.76 -8.23
C ASP A 37 10.76 -10.23 -6.84
N PRO A 38 12.07 -10.28 -6.53
CA PRO A 38 12.52 -10.62 -5.18
C PRO A 38 12.04 -9.65 -4.10
N GLU A 39 11.95 -8.35 -4.39
CA GLU A 39 11.45 -7.35 -3.45
C GLU A 39 9.94 -7.50 -3.22
N LEU A 40 9.17 -7.81 -4.27
CA LEU A 40 7.74 -8.10 -4.16
C LEU A 40 7.50 -9.33 -3.29
N VAL A 41 8.20 -10.43 -3.59
CA VAL A 41 8.12 -11.67 -2.79
C VAL A 41 8.56 -11.44 -1.35
N ALA A 42 9.57 -10.60 -1.11
CA ALA A 42 9.98 -10.25 0.25
C ALA A 42 8.89 -9.47 0.99
N GLY A 43 8.25 -8.49 0.34
CA GLY A 43 7.13 -7.73 0.91
C GLY A 43 5.91 -8.61 1.21
N GLU A 44 5.57 -9.55 0.33
CA GLU A 44 4.50 -10.52 0.57
C GLU A 44 4.80 -11.44 1.75
N ARG A 45 6.05 -11.93 1.86
CA ARG A 45 6.49 -12.75 3.00
C ARG A 45 6.44 -11.97 4.31
N GLU A 46 6.82 -10.69 4.28
CA GLU A 46 6.71 -9.82 5.45
C GLU A 46 5.24 -9.61 5.85
N ALA A 47 4.34 -9.38 4.88
CA ALA A 47 2.91 -9.29 5.13
C ALA A 47 2.37 -10.56 5.82
N VAL A 48 2.74 -11.75 5.35
CA VAL A 48 2.38 -13.02 5.98
C VAL A 48 2.96 -13.13 7.40
N ALA A 49 4.22 -12.77 7.59
CA ALA A 49 4.88 -12.82 8.90
C ALA A 49 4.20 -11.92 9.93
N ILE A 50 3.75 -10.72 9.52
CA ILE A 50 2.97 -9.81 10.36
C ILE A 50 1.65 -10.46 10.79
N ILE A 51 0.93 -11.09 9.87
CA ILE A 51 -0.36 -11.74 10.17
C ILE A 51 -0.18 -12.93 11.10
N LYS A 52 0.84 -13.76 10.87
CA LYS A 52 1.18 -14.87 11.77
C LYS A 52 1.46 -14.35 13.18
N ARG A 53 2.30 -13.33 13.30
CA ARG A 53 2.66 -12.70 14.57
C ARG A 53 1.44 -12.14 15.31
N ASP A 54 0.55 -11.45 14.61
CA ASP A 54 -0.52 -10.67 15.24
C ASP A 54 -1.77 -11.51 15.54
N TYR A 55 -2.10 -12.50 14.70
CA TYR A 55 -3.37 -13.24 14.77
C TYR A 55 -3.22 -14.74 15.06
N PHE A 56 -2.06 -15.33 14.77
CA PHE A 56 -1.83 -16.78 14.88
C PHE A 56 -0.75 -17.11 15.91
N ASN A 57 -0.79 -16.41 17.04
CA ASN A 57 0.10 -16.64 18.18
C ASN A 57 -0.62 -17.36 19.33
N ALA A 58 0.14 -17.85 20.32
CA ALA A 58 -0.40 -18.51 21.49
C ALA A 58 -1.44 -17.69 22.27
N SER A 59 -1.26 -16.37 22.38
CA SER A 59 -2.20 -15.48 23.07
C SER A 59 -3.54 -15.39 22.32
N ALA A 60 -3.50 -15.15 21.01
CA ALA A 60 -4.68 -15.14 20.16
C ALA A 60 -5.40 -16.50 20.20
N ARG A 61 -4.68 -17.62 20.10
CA ARG A 61 -5.31 -18.95 20.25
C ARG A 61 -6.05 -19.11 21.57
N GLY A 62 -5.45 -18.69 22.68
CA GLY A 62 -6.06 -18.78 24.01
C GLY A 62 -7.36 -17.99 24.15
N LEU A 63 -7.53 -16.92 23.37
CA LEU A 63 -8.75 -16.10 23.36
C LEU A 63 -9.88 -16.69 22.51
N PHE A 64 -9.54 -17.40 21.42
CA PHE A 64 -10.51 -17.82 20.40
C PHE A 64 -10.79 -19.33 20.36
N LEU A 65 -10.02 -20.14 21.10
CA LEU A 65 -10.17 -21.60 21.16
C LEU A 65 -10.34 -22.09 22.61
N PRO A 66 -11.07 -23.20 22.81
CA PRO A 66 -11.05 -23.91 24.08
C PRO A 66 -9.62 -24.29 24.48
N MET A 67 -9.29 -24.17 25.77
CA MET A 67 -7.91 -24.29 26.27
C MET A 67 -7.24 -25.63 25.92
N ASN A 68 -7.99 -26.73 25.93
CA ASN A 68 -7.51 -28.05 25.51
C ASN A 68 -7.09 -28.09 24.02
N GLN A 69 -7.76 -27.34 23.15
CA GLN A 69 -7.41 -27.23 21.73
C GLN A 69 -6.28 -26.21 21.51
N ALA A 70 -6.29 -25.10 22.25
CA ALA A 70 -5.29 -24.04 22.14
C ALA A 70 -3.88 -24.54 22.51
N SER A 71 -3.77 -25.40 23.53
CA SER A 71 -2.51 -25.99 23.99
C SER A 71 -2.02 -27.17 23.13
N ALA A 72 -2.92 -27.86 22.43
CA ALA A 72 -2.58 -29.01 21.60
C ALA A 72 -2.08 -28.64 20.19
N MET A 73 -2.15 -27.35 19.82
CA MET A 73 -1.87 -26.85 18.48
C MET A 73 -0.74 -25.82 18.50
N SER A 74 0.18 -25.91 17.54
CA SER A 74 1.21 -24.90 17.33
C SER A 74 0.67 -23.70 16.53
N ASP A 75 1.34 -22.57 16.68
CA ASP A 75 1.10 -21.31 15.95
C ASP A 75 1.09 -21.56 14.43
N GLU A 76 2.09 -22.30 13.94
CA GLU A 76 2.23 -22.65 12.53
C GLU A 76 1.09 -23.57 12.04
N ALA A 77 0.67 -24.55 12.85
CA ALA A 77 -0.42 -25.45 12.49
C ALA A 77 -1.78 -24.74 12.46
N ASP A 78 -2.01 -23.78 13.37
CA ASP A 78 -3.23 -22.96 13.36
C ASP A 78 -3.29 -22.07 12.11
N PHE A 79 -2.17 -21.44 11.74
CA PHE A 79 -2.09 -20.65 10.52
C PHE A 79 -2.30 -21.49 9.26
N ALA A 80 -1.57 -22.61 9.12
CA ALA A 80 -1.65 -23.47 7.94
C ALA A 80 -3.06 -24.02 7.70
N LYS A 81 -3.82 -24.24 8.77
CA LYS A 81 -5.23 -24.67 8.65
C LYS A 81 -6.16 -23.58 8.09
N ARG A 82 -5.73 -22.32 8.11
CA ARG A 82 -6.56 -21.14 7.81
C ARG A 82 -6.05 -20.30 6.65
N GLU A 83 -4.80 -20.48 6.23
CA GLU A 83 -4.17 -19.67 5.18
C GLU A 83 -4.99 -19.61 3.88
N THR A 84 -5.57 -20.73 3.45
CA THR A 84 -6.41 -20.77 2.24
C THR A 84 -7.65 -19.89 2.39
N GLN A 85 -8.36 -19.99 3.51
CA GLN A 85 -9.57 -19.19 3.76
C GLN A 85 -9.24 -17.70 3.83
N LEU A 86 -8.14 -17.33 4.50
CA LEU A 86 -7.69 -15.94 4.56
C LEU A 86 -7.37 -15.38 3.17
N MET A 87 -6.74 -16.21 2.32
CA MET A 87 -6.43 -15.82 0.94
C MET A 87 -7.69 -15.63 0.10
N GLU A 88 -8.67 -16.54 0.22
CA GLU A 88 -9.97 -16.42 -0.45
C GLU A 88 -10.69 -15.13 -0.04
N GLU A 89 -10.75 -14.83 1.25
CA GLU A 89 -11.38 -13.61 1.76
C GLU A 89 -10.66 -12.33 1.30
N ALA A 90 -9.33 -12.30 1.34
CA ALA A 90 -8.53 -11.18 0.85
C ALA A 90 -8.66 -10.98 -0.66
N THR A 91 -8.78 -12.07 -1.42
CA THR A 91 -9.00 -12.04 -2.88
C THR A 91 -10.38 -11.48 -3.21
N LEU A 92 -11.42 -11.92 -2.49
CA LEU A 92 -12.78 -11.40 -2.65
C LEU A 92 -12.88 -9.91 -2.30
N ASP A 93 -12.22 -9.47 -1.22
CA ASP A 93 -12.17 -8.05 -0.87
C ASP A 93 -11.47 -7.24 -1.97
N SER A 94 -10.34 -7.72 -2.48
CA SER A 94 -9.63 -7.08 -3.60
C SER A 94 -10.52 -6.98 -4.84
N HIS A 95 -11.25 -8.04 -5.20
CA HIS A 95 -12.20 -8.02 -6.32
C HIS A 95 -13.32 -6.99 -6.12
N ARG A 96 -13.91 -6.92 -4.92
CA ARG A 96 -14.93 -5.93 -4.56
C ARG A 96 -14.42 -4.49 -4.62
N ARG A 97 -13.12 -4.26 -4.41
CA ARG A 97 -12.51 -2.93 -4.56
C ARG A 97 -12.30 -2.60 -6.03
N LEU A 98 -11.76 -3.53 -6.82
CA LEU A 98 -11.53 -3.33 -8.25
C LEU A 98 -12.83 -3.03 -9.01
N THR A 99 -13.92 -3.72 -8.66
CA THR A 99 -15.25 -3.51 -9.28
C THR A 99 -15.89 -2.16 -8.93
N LYS A 100 -15.35 -1.42 -7.94
CA LYS A 100 -15.78 -0.05 -7.62
C LYS A 100 -15.00 1.00 -8.40
N ILE A 101 -13.88 0.64 -9.03
CA ILE A 101 -13.10 1.57 -9.84
C ILE A 101 -13.83 1.75 -11.17
N PRO A 102 -14.23 2.97 -11.52
CA PRO A 102 -14.89 3.22 -12.80
C PRO A 102 -13.89 3.00 -13.94
N TYR A 103 -14.38 2.45 -15.05
CA TYR A 103 -13.56 2.27 -16.25
C TYR A 103 -13.53 3.56 -17.08
N VAL A 104 -12.43 3.75 -17.81
CA VAL A 104 -12.29 4.90 -18.73
C VAL A 104 -13.44 4.87 -19.74
N GLY A 105 -14.20 5.97 -19.83
CA GLY A 105 -15.38 6.08 -20.70
C GLY A 105 -16.67 5.51 -20.10
N GLN A 106 -16.70 5.20 -18.79
CA GLN A 106 -17.93 4.80 -18.12
C GLN A 106 -18.99 5.91 -18.17
N THR A 107 -20.11 5.60 -18.84
CA THR A 107 -21.25 6.50 -18.93
C THR A 107 -21.84 6.77 -17.54
N GLY A 108 -21.98 8.03 -17.16
CA GLY A 108 -22.55 8.44 -15.86
C GLY A 108 -21.54 8.57 -14.72
N PHE A 109 -20.23 8.48 -15.00
CA PHE A 109 -19.20 8.91 -14.08
C PHE A 109 -18.70 10.30 -14.49
N ASP A 110 -18.98 11.33 -13.68
CA ASP A 110 -18.46 12.67 -13.90
C ASP A 110 -17.01 12.74 -13.39
N ASP A 111 -16.06 12.92 -14.30
CA ASP A 111 -14.68 13.19 -13.91
C ASP A 111 -14.64 14.49 -13.10
N PRO A 112 -13.93 14.52 -11.96
CA PRO A 112 -13.72 15.77 -11.25
C PRO A 112 -12.95 16.73 -12.16
N ASP A 113 -13.40 17.99 -12.24
CA ASP A 113 -12.75 19.01 -13.06
C ASP A 113 -11.23 19.05 -12.75
N PRO A 114 -10.37 19.06 -13.77
CA PRO A 114 -8.94 19.16 -13.54
C PRO A 114 -8.64 20.47 -12.80
N PRO A 115 -7.69 20.46 -11.84
CA PRO A 115 -7.27 21.69 -11.17
C PRO A 115 -6.78 22.69 -12.22
N PRO A 116 -7.01 24.00 -12.01
CA PRO A 116 -6.54 25.01 -12.93
C PRO A 116 -5.02 24.89 -13.11
N PRO A 117 -4.50 25.14 -14.33
CA PRO A 117 -3.08 25.07 -14.58
C PRO A 117 -2.32 25.99 -13.61
N PRO A 118 -1.09 25.60 -13.18
CA PRO A 118 -0.28 26.45 -12.32
C PRO A 118 -0.06 27.80 -13.01
N ALA A 119 -0.17 28.88 -12.24
CA ALA A 119 0.11 30.22 -12.75
C ALA A 119 1.52 30.24 -13.36
N PRO A 120 1.71 30.89 -14.53
CA PRO A 120 3.03 31.02 -15.10
C PRO A 120 3.98 31.67 -14.07
N PRO A 121 5.26 31.25 -14.02
CA PRO A 121 6.22 31.85 -13.11
C PRO A 121 6.25 33.36 -13.35
N ALA A 122 6.15 34.12 -12.25
CA ALA A 122 6.27 35.57 -12.31
C ALA A 122 7.59 35.90 -13.02
N SER A 123 7.49 36.65 -14.12
CA SER A 123 8.67 37.09 -14.87
C SER A 123 9.60 37.83 -13.91
N GLU A 124 10.75 37.23 -13.59
CA GLU A 124 11.76 37.90 -12.79
C GLU A 124 12.15 39.21 -13.52
N PRO A 125 12.23 40.35 -12.82
CA PRO A 125 12.68 41.57 -13.43
C PRO A 125 14.11 41.36 -13.95
N ALA A 126 14.30 41.60 -15.25
CA ALA A 126 15.58 41.47 -15.91
C ALA A 126 16.67 42.18 -15.09
N ALA A 127 17.63 41.40 -14.59
CA ALA A 127 18.81 41.94 -13.94
C ALA A 127 19.51 42.88 -14.94
N SER A 128 19.42 44.19 -14.67
CA SER A 128 20.14 45.22 -15.41
C SER A 128 21.64 44.96 -15.26
N VAL A 129 22.25 44.35 -16.27
CA VAL A 129 23.70 44.22 -16.38
C VAL A 129 24.25 45.63 -16.61
N ALA A 130 24.71 46.27 -15.52
CA ALA A 130 25.48 47.50 -15.60
C ALA A 130 26.87 47.18 -16.19
N VAL A 131 27.00 47.33 -17.51
CA VAL A 131 28.30 47.34 -18.19
C VAL A 131 29.02 48.63 -17.80
N SER A 132 29.87 48.55 -16.79
CA SER A 132 30.70 49.68 -16.36
C SER A 132 31.87 49.85 -17.34
N ASN A 133 31.70 50.71 -18.34
CA ASN A 133 32.79 51.20 -19.20
C ASN A 133 33.81 51.97 -18.35
N ARG A 134 34.95 51.34 -18.02
CA ARG A 134 36.14 52.07 -17.56
C ARG A 134 36.91 52.55 -18.79
N ASN A 135 36.51 53.70 -19.30
CA ASN A 135 37.39 54.52 -20.13
C ASN A 135 37.97 55.60 -19.21
N GLY A 136 39.23 55.42 -18.80
CA GLY A 136 39.96 56.36 -17.96
C GLY A 136 41.38 56.49 -18.48
N GLY A 137 41.58 57.45 -19.38
CA GLY A 137 42.90 57.90 -19.79
C GLY A 137 43.58 58.72 -18.69
N ALA A 138 44.89 58.59 -18.63
CA ALA A 138 45.85 59.56 -18.11
C ALA A 138 47.15 59.23 -18.88
N ALA A 139 47.53 60.07 -19.85
CA ALA A 139 48.44 61.21 -19.71
C ALA A 139 49.90 60.76 -19.83
#